data_AF-A0A4R8EIY3-F1
#
_entry.id   AF-A0A4R8EIY3-F1
#
_cell.length_a   1.000
_cell.length_b   1.000
_cell.length_c   1.000
_cell.angle_alpha   90.00
_cell.angle_beta   90.00
_cell.angle_gamma   90.00
#
_symmetry.space_group_name_H-M   'P 1'
#
loop_
_entity.id
_entity.type
_entity.pdbx_description
1 polymer ?
#
loop_
_entity_poly.entity_id
_entity_poly.type
_entity_poly.pdbx_seq_one_letter_code
_entity_poly.pdbx_strand_id
1 'polypeptide(L)'
;MNEQLLDVTRVHHFYVAVAKHVFTHPKYGIVYVSDPISLKEAETYQLSPLLLYGLTVASLPIRWLTFTSVDKPRAFKDILLDGWRNAKGLRGQPDELIVSRHLAAACPNLIHDMDCIGVRVTVAGAQEKALPASLRVAQNACKGLIADGPTSGIQQLCSLAQMDHDRRFHTHNFDGYSMDVKFRAYRWLSLPPRIPVHLLNSNILDWDNHTDAWLVSWQSSSLPSDLPRYFHTNGSSRGPLGKRKISYAKTVFCTDNYPLSVMRGIYPVPV
;
A
#
# COMPACT_ATOMS: atom_id res chain seq x y z
N MET A 1 0.82 24.45 -28.11
CA MET A 1 0.71 23.98 -26.71
C MET A 1 -0.73 23.52 -26.55
N ASN A 2 -0.96 22.20 -26.43
CA ASN A 2 -2.27 21.58 -26.67
C ASN A 2 -3.31 21.92 -25.58
N GLU A 3 -4.32 22.71 -25.95
CA GLU A 3 -5.50 23.02 -25.11
C GLU A 3 -6.29 21.75 -24.70
N GLN A 4 -6.11 20.63 -25.40
CA GLN A 4 -6.76 19.33 -25.11
C GLN A 4 -6.21 18.56 -23.90
N LEU A 5 -5.14 19.03 -23.24
CA LEU A 5 -4.64 18.42 -22.00
C LEU A 5 -5.28 19.02 -20.73
N LEU A 6 -6.02 20.13 -20.85
CA LEU A 6 -6.59 20.85 -19.71
C LEU A 6 -7.93 20.28 -19.21
N ASP A 7 -8.58 19.41 -19.98
CA ASP A 7 -9.91 18.86 -19.69
C ASP A 7 -9.89 17.42 -19.12
N VAL A 8 -8.76 17.01 -18.54
CA VAL A 8 -8.66 15.70 -17.86
C VAL A 8 -8.98 15.89 -16.39
N THR A 9 -10.15 15.41 -15.96
CA THR A 9 -10.50 15.31 -14.54
C THR A 9 -9.48 14.44 -13.81
N ARG A 10 -8.79 15.02 -12.84
CA ARG A 10 -7.80 14.35 -12.00
C ARG A 10 -8.51 13.66 -10.84
N VAL A 11 -8.62 12.35 -10.92
CA VAL A 11 -9.31 11.56 -9.89
C VAL A 11 -8.31 10.70 -9.14
N HIS A 12 -8.26 10.85 -7.83
CA HIS A 12 -7.46 10.02 -6.94
C HIS A 12 -8.35 9.13 -6.06
N HIS A 13 -7.89 7.91 -5.82
CA HIS A 13 -8.40 7.03 -4.78
C HIS A 13 -7.55 7.20 -3.54
N PHE A 14 -8.19 7.44 -2.39
CA PHE A 14 -7.54 7.45 -1.09
C PHE A 14 -8.09 6.34 -0.21
N TYR A 15 -7.18 5.58 0.38
CA TYR A 15 -7.52 4.44 1.24
C TYR A 15 -6.52 4.30 2.38
N VAL A 16 -7.05 3.80 3.49
CA VAL A 16 -6.29 3.43 4.69
C VAL A 16 -6.72 2.04 5.11
N ALA A 17 -5.76 1.21 5.49
CA ALA A 17 -6.02 -0.14 6.01
C ALA A 17 -4.84 -0.61 6.86
N VAL A 18 -5.05 -1.64 7.68
CA VAL A 18 -3.93 -2.39 8.24
C VAL A 18 -3.24 -3.17 7.12
N ALA A 19 -1.91 -3.09 7.04
CA ALA A 19 -1.10 -3.83 6.08
C ALA A 19 -1.24 -5.34 6.29
N LYS A 20 -1.40 -6.09 5.20
CA LYS A 20 -1.58 -7.55 5.21
C LYS A 20 -0.28 -8.34 5.33
N HIS A 21 0.78 -7.77 4.79
CA HIS A 21 2.00 -8.48 4.45
C HIS A 21 3.24 -7.90 5.12
N VAL A 22 3.10 -6.78 5.84
CA VAL A 22 4.23 -6.02 6.38
C VAL A 22 3.91 -5.64 7.81
N PHE A 23 4.83 -6.00 8.71
CA PHE A 23 4.71 -5.82 10.15
C PHE A 23 6.04 -5.29 10.69
N THR A 24 6.04 -4.83 11.93
CA THR A 24 7.27 -4.59 12.69
C THR A 24 7.47 -5.68 13.74
N HIS A 25 8.72 -6.06 13.97
CA HIS A 25 9.13 -6.95 15.04
C HIS A 25 10.23 -6.29 15.88
N PRO A 26 10.16 -6.31 17.23
CA PRO A 26 11.13 -5.61 18.09
C PRO A 26 12.60 -5.97 17.82
N LYS A 27 12.86 -7.25 17.50
CA LYS A 27 14.21 -7.76 17.20
C LYS A 27 14.63 -7.67 15.73
N TYR A 28 13.68 -7.67 14.80
CA TYR A 28 13.97 -7.89 13.37
C TYR A 28 13.56 -6.71 12.47
N GLY A 29 13.04 -5.62 13.04
CA GLY A 29 12.63 -4.46 12.26
C GLY A 29 11.41 -4.77 11.39
N ILE A 30 11.42 -4.36 10.12
CA ILE A 30 10.36 -4.66 9.17
C ILE A 30 10.39 -6.15 8.77
N VAL A 31 9.27 -6.83 8.94
CA VAL A 31 9.07 -8.25 8.59
C VAL A 31 7.98 -8.38 7.54
N TYR A 32 8.24 -9.25 6.55
CA TYR A 32 7.32 -9.56 5.46
C TYR A 32 6.73 -10.95 5.62
N VAL A 33 5.41 -11.07 5.37
CA VAL A 33 4.69 -12.33 5.36
C VAL A 33 4.12 -12.57 3.96
N SER A 34 4.50 -13.69 3.33
CA SER A 34 4.03 -14.03 1.97
C SER A 34 2.52 -14.22 1.93
N ASP A 35 1.99 -14.96 2.89
CA ASP A 35 0.57 -15.21 3.04
C ASP A 35 0.00 -14.31 4.15
N PRO A 36 -1.17 -13.67 3.97
CA PRO A 36 -1.73 -12.84 5.03
C PRO A 36 -2.04 -13.71 6.26
N ILE A 37 -1.69 -13.21 7.43
CA ILE A 37 -2.00 -13.81 8.74
C ILE A 37 -3.01 -12.94 9.49
N SER A 38 -3.75 -13.52 10.43
CA SER A 38 -4.65 -12.73 11.27
C SER A 38 -3.86 -11.85 12.24
N LEU A 39 -4.45 -10.78 12.78
CA LEU A 39 -3.76 -9.99 13.81
C LEU A 39 -3.51 -10.78 15.10
N LYS A 40 -4.44 -11.68 15.44
CA LYS A 40 -4.28 -12.59 16.59
C LYS A 40 -3.10 -13.55 16.39
N GLU A 41 -2.92 -14.06 15.17
CA GLU A 41 -1.76 -14.89 14.81
C GLU A 41 -0.48 -14.05 14.74
N ALA A 42 -0.53 -12.82 14.23
CA ALA A 42 0.62 -11.92 14.22
C ALA A 42 1.16 -11.66 15.63
N GLU A 43 0.27 -11.51 16.62
CA GLU A 43 0.62 -11.30 18.02
C GLU A 43 1.44 -12.45 18.62
N THR A 44 1.13 -13.70 18.29
CA THR A 44 1.91 -14.86 18.79
C THR A 44 3.36 -14.85 18.30
N TYR A 45 3.62 -14.20 17.17
CA TYR A 45 4.95 -13.98 16.61
C TYR A 45 5.56 -12.62 16.95
N GLN A 46 4.96 -11.85 17.87
CA GLN A 46 5.39 -10.49 18.24
C GLN A 46 5.44 -9.53 17.04
N LEU A 47 4.56 -9.73 16.06
CA LEU A 47 4.44 -8.88 14.89
C LEU A 47 3.40 -7.80 15.13
N SER A 48 3.87 -6.56 15.22
CA SER A 48 2.98 -5.40 15.37
C SER A 48 2.50 -4.92 13.99
N PRO A 49 1.19 -4.66 13.83
CA PRO A 49 0.64 -4.20 12.56
C PRO A 49 1.05 -2.78 12.20
N LEU A 50 1.00 -2.49 10.91
CA LEU A 50 1.22 -1.15 10.36
C LEU A 50 -0.04 -0.64 9.67
N LEU A 51 -0.30 0.66 9.78
CA LEU A 51 -1.26 1.34 8.92
C LEU A 51 -0.60 1.60 7.57
N LEU A 52 -1.27 1.17 6.51
CA LEU A 52 -0.98 1.48 5.12
C LEU A 52 -1.90 2.62 4.70
N TYR A 53 -1.32 3.74 4.27
CA TYR A 53 -2.01 4.80 3.55
C TYR A 53 -1.62 4.72 2.10
N GLY A 54 -2.57 4.89 1.19
CA GLY A 54 -2.26 4.91 -0.23
C GLY A 54 -3.10 5.89 -1.02
N LEU A 55 -2.44 6.48 -2.02
CA LEU A 55 -3.02 7.30 -3.06
C LEU A 55 -2.81 6.62 -4.39
N THR A 56 -3.85 6.52 -5.20
CA THR A 56 -3.76 5.94 -6.54
C THR A 56 -4.52 6.79 -7.53
N VAL A 57 -3.94 7.02 -8.69
CA VAL A 57 -4.67 7.68 -9.78
C VAL A 57 -5.70 6.70 -10.31
N ALA A 58 -6.97 7.12 -10.35
CA ALA A 58 -8.07 6.23 -10.71
C ALA A 58 -7.84 5.58 -12.07
N SER A 59 -8.02 4.25 -12.13
CA SER A 59 -7.81 3.42 -13.33
C SER A 59 -6.38 3.36 -13.88
N LEU A 60 -5.38 3.92 -13.19
CA LEU A 60 -4.00 3.93 -13.65
C LEU A 60 -3.06 3.19 -12.67
N PRO A 61 -1.95 2.63 -13.17
CA PRO A 61 -0.96 1.93 -12.36
C PRO A 61 -0.01 2.88 -11.61
N ILE A 62 -0.48 4.08 -11.26
CA ILE A 62 0.28 5.11 -10.56
C ILE A 62 -0.23 5.16 -9.12
N ARG A 63 0.62 4.73 -8.19
CA ARG A 63 0.32 4.74 -6.75
C ARG A 63 1.46 5.32 -5.95
N TRP A 64 1.11 5.92 -4.82
CA TRP A 64 2.04 6.29 -3.76
C TRP A 64 1.56 5.69 -2.45
N LEU A 65 2.48 5.15 -1.65
CA LEU A 65 2.18 4.48 -0.38
C LEU A 65 3.04 5.07 0.74
N THR A 66 2.51 5.09 1.95
CA THR A 66 3.26 5.41 3.17
C THR A 66 2.71 4.62 4.35
N PHE A 67 3.47 4.55 5.44
CA PHE A 67 3.19 3.67 6.57
C PHE A 67 3.35 4.38 7.91
N THR A 68 2.55 3.98 8.89
CA THR A 68 2.73 4.37 10.29
C THR A 68 2.50 3.17 11.21
N SER A 69 2.92 3.27 12.48
CA SER A 69 2.40 2.36 13.50
C SER A 69 0.90 2.61 13.67
N VAL A 70 0.17 1.57 14.06
CA VAL A 70 -1.24 1.69 14.49
C VAL A 70 -1.36 2.59 15.72
N ASP A 71 -0.37 2.60 16.62
CA ASP A 71 -0.38 3.42 17.84
C ASP A 71 -0.09 4.90 17.59
N LYS A 72 0.47 5.22 16.42
CA LYS A 72 0.87 6.58 16.03
C LYS A 72 0.32 6.89 14.64
N PRO A 73 -1.01 6.92 14.48
CA PRO A 73 -1.63 7.28 13.21
C PRO A 73 -1.32 8.72 12.83
N ARG A 74 -1.49 9.05 11.55
CA ARG A 74 -1.35 10.41 11.03
C ARG A 74 -2.68 10.90 10.51
N ALA A 75 -2.90 12.21 10.59
CA ALA A 75 -4.06 12.87 10.03
C ALA A 75 -4.17 12.60 8.52
N PHE A 76 -5.38 12.40 8.02
CA PHE A 76 -5.62 12.22 6.58
C PHE A 76 -5.17 13.43 5.80
N LYS A 77 -5.43 14.65 6.28
CA LYS A 77 -4.94 15.88 5.64
C LYS A 77 -3.42 15.90 5.46
N ASP A 78 -2.66 15.51 6.48
CA ASP A 78 -1.20 15.47 6.40
C ASP A 78 -0.71 14.46 5.37
N ILE A 79 -1.33 13.27 5.35
CA ILE A 79 -0.99 12.20 4.41
C ILE A 79 -1.31 12.60 2.96
N LEU A 80 -2.48 13.21 2.73
CA LEU A 80 -2.89 13.73 1.43
C LEU A 80 -1.91 14.80 0.94
N LEU A 81 -1.55 15.74 1.81
CA LEU A 81 -0.63 16.82 1.51
C LEU A 81 0.78 16.32 1.19
N ASP A 82 1.29 15.38 1.98
CA ASP A 82 2.58 14.74 1.73
C ASP A 82 2.59 14.02 0.38
N GLY A 83 1.55 13.24 0.11
CA GLY A 83 1.41 12.52 -1.15
C GLY A 83 1.38 13.46 -2.35
N TRP A 84 0.52 14.48 -2.33
CA TRP A 84 0.41 15.41 -3.46
C TRP A 84 1.65 16.28 -3.65
N ARG A 85 2.43 16.55 -2.60
CA ARG A 85 3.71 17.29 -2.71
C ARG A 85 4.86 16.43 -3.23
N ASN A 86 5.02 15.24 -2.69
CA ASN A 86 6.23 14.45 -2.86
C ASN A 86 6.10 13.38 -3.96
N ALA A 87 4.89 12.89 -4.22
CA ALA A 87 4.66 11.84 -5.20
C ALA A 87 4.47 12.44 -6.60
N LYS A 88 5.58 12.67 -7.31
CA LYS A 88 5.58 13.33 -8.63
C LYS A 88 4.67 12.66 -9.65
N GLY A 89 4.49 11.34 -9.57
CA GLY A 89 3.58 10.59 -10.44
C GLY A 89 2.10 10.93 -10.24
N LEU A 90 1.70 11.38 -9.05
CA LEU A 90 0.32 11.82 -8.79
C LEU A 90 -0.02 13.15 -9.45
N ARG A 91 0.99 13.92 -9.90
CA ARG A 91 0.81 15.24 -10.52
C ARG A 91 0.07 16.24 -9.63
N GLY A 92 0.19 16.09 -8.31
CA GLY A 92 -0.29 17.09 -7.35
C GLY A 92 -1.72 16.88 -6.89
N GLN A 93 -2.39 17.98 -6.55
CA GLN A 93 -3.76 17.98 -6.06
C GLN A 93 -4.76 17.53 -7.16
N PRO A 94 -5.67 16.58 -6.87
CA PRO A 94 -6.70 16.13 -7.81
C PRO A 94 -7.88 17.12 -7.89
N ASP A 95 -8.78 16.91 -8.84
CA ASP A 95 -10.11 17.54 -8.87
C ASP A 95 -11.09 16.76 -7.98
N GLU A 96 -10.90 15.44 -7.87
CA GLU A 96 -11.77 14.54 -7.11
C GLU A 96 -10.98 13.51 -6.30
N LEU A 97 -11.39 13.31 -5.05
CA LEU A 97 -10.89 12.31 -4.13
C LEU A 97 -11.99 11.29 -3.83
N ILE A 98 -11.81 10.05 -4.29
CA ILE A 98 -12.72 8.95 -4.00
C ILE A 98 -12.25 8.23 -2.75
N VAL A 99 -13.15 8.09 -1.77
CA VAL A 99 -12.90 7.43 -0.49
C VAL A 99 -13.97 6.40 -0.17
N SER A 100 -13.69 5.48 0.75
CA SER A 100 -14.70 4.52 1.19
C SER A 100 -15.69 5.18 2.13
N ARG A 101 -16.90 4.62 2.24
CA ARG A 101 -17.89 5.05 3.25
C ARG A 101 -17.34 4.98 4.68
N HIS A 102 -16.44 4.05 4.96
CA HIS A 102 -15.84 3.88 6.29
C HIS A 102 -14.86 4.99 6.59
N LEU A 103 -14.03 5.37 5.61
CA LEU A 103 -13.09 6.49 5.73
C LEU A 103 -13.85 7.82 5.88
N ALA A 104 -14.89 8.03 5.07
CA ALA A 104 -15.75 9.20 5.18
C ALA A 104 -16.46 9.30 6.54
N ALA A 105 -16.90 8.16 7.10
CA ALA A 105 -17.49 8.13 8.44
C ALA A 105 -16.45 8.39 9.55
N ALA A 106 -15.22 7.88 9.40
CA ALA A 106 -14.13 8.09 10.36
C ALA A 106 -13.63 9.53 10.38
N CYS A 107 -13.75 10.27 9.28
CA CYS A 107 -13.38 11.68 9.17
C CYS A 107 -14.54 12.51 8.58
N PRO A 108 -15.58 12.86 9.37
CA PRO A 108 -16.76 13.55 8.87
C PRO A 108 -16.47 14.91 8.24
N ASN A 109 -15.43 15.60 8.73
CA ASN A 109 -15.02 16.91 8.22
C ASN A 109 -14.23 16.83 6.91
N LEU A 110 -13.83 15.64 6.45
CA LEU A 110 -13.00 15.48 5.24
C LEU A 110 -13.63 16.14 4.02
N ILE A 111 -14.95 16.00 3.84
CA ILE A 111 -15.65 16.56 2.68
C ILE A 111 -15.53 18.09 2.68
N HIS A 112 -15.80 18.72 3.82
CA HIS A 112 -15.71 20.17 3.98
C HIS A 112 -14.27 20.68 3.82
N ASP A 113 -13.31 20.02 4.49
CA ASP A 113 -11.90 20.41 4.46
C ASP A 113 -11.30 20.32 3.04
N MET A 114 -11.71 19.31 2.27
CA MET A 114 -11.28 19.16 0.87
C MET A 114 -11.96 20.16 -0.07
N ASP A 115 -13.24 20.49 0.17
CA ASP A 115 -13.96 21.50 -0.61
C ASP A 115 -13.32 22.89 -0.47
N CYS A 116 -12.85 23.23 0.73
CA CYS A 116 -12.10 24.47 1.01
C CYS A 116 -10.82 24.64 0.15
N ILE A 117 -10.27 23.56 -0.39
CA ILE A 117 -9.12 23.59 -1.31
C ILE A 117 -9.49 23.24 -2.75
N GLY A 118 -10.78 23.15 -3.07
CA GLY A 118 -11.29 22.85 -4.41
C GLY A 118 -11.17 21.38 -4.81
N VAL A 119 -11.15 20.45 -3.86
CA VAL A 119 -11.14 19.00 -4.11
C VAL A 119 -12.51 18.42 -3.76
N ARG A 120 -13.23 17.89 -4.74
CA ARG A 120 -14.51 17.20 -4.49
C ARG A 120 -14.24 15.84 -3.86
N VAL A 121 -14.86 15.55 -2.71
CA VAL A 121 -14.81 14.20 -2.12
C VAL A 121 -16.03 13.40 -2.54
N THR A 122 -15.79 12.24 -3.14
CA THR A 122 -16.85 11.29 -3.52
C THR A 122 -16.74 10.03 -2.67
N VAL A 123 -17.84 9.67 -2.00
CA VAL A 123 -17.92 8.42 -1.25
C VAL A 123 -18.27 7.29 -2.21
N ALA A 124 -17.39 6.29 -2.30
CA ALA A 124 -17.59 5.12 -3.15
C ALA A 124 -18.89 4.38 -2.76
N GLY A 125 -19.78 4.21 -3.73
CA GLY A 125 -21.04 3.49 -3.55
C GLY A 125 -20.84 1.98 -3.34
N ALA A 126 -21.88 1.27 -2.90
CA ALA A 126 -21.79 -0.16 -2.58
C ALA A 126 -21.40 -1.06 -3.76
N GLN A 127 -21.66 -0.63 -5.00
CA GLN A 127 -21.34 -1.37 -6.24
C GLN A 127 -20.02 -0.92 -6.88
N GLU A 128 -19.35 0.08 -6.31
CA GLU A 128 -18.05 0.58 -6.77
C GLU A 128 -16.96 -0.47 -6.47
N LYS A 129 -16.15 -0.81 -7.48
CA LYS A 129 -15.14 -1.88 -7.38
C LYS A 129 -13.72 -1.39 -7.55
N ALA A 130 -13.50 -0.20 -8.11
CA ALA A 130 -12.18 0.31 -8.44
C ALA A 130 -11.41 0.79 -7.20
N LEU A 131 -12.07 1.37 -6.20
CA LEU A 131 -11.42 1.74 -4.94
C LEU A 131 -10.96 0.47 -4.16
N PRO A 132 -11.80 -0.55 -3.91
CA PRO A 132 -11.35 -1.81 -3.32
C PRO A 132 -10.26 -2.53 -4.14
N ALA A 133 -10.35 -2.47 -5.48
CA ALA A 133 -9.30 -3.02 -6.34
C ALA A 133 -7.97 -2.28 -6.17
N SER A 134 -7.99 -0.95 -6.06
CA SER A 134 -6.80 -0.13 -5.83
C SER A 134 -6.13 -0.48 -4.50
N LEU A 135 -6.90 -0.62 -3.43
CA LEU A 135 -6.40 -1.07 -2.12
C LEU A 135 -5.80 -2.48 -2.20
N ARG A 136 -6.45 -3.43 -2.90
CA ARG A 136 -5.91 -4.79 -3.07
C ARG A 136 -4.55 -4.77 -3.79
N VAL A 137 -4.42 -3.97 -4.85
CA VAL A 137 -3.15 -3.84 -5.58
C VAL A 137 -2.08 -3.19 -4.68
N ALA A 138 -2.44 -2.18 -3.88
CA ALA A 138 -1.52 -1.55 -2.95
C ALA A 138 -1.01 -2.52 -1.87
N GLN A 139 -1.91 -3.30 -1.28
CA GLN A 139 -1.54 -4.35 -0.31
C GLN A 139 -0.55 -5.36 -0.90
N ASN A 140 -0.78 -5.80 -2.14
CA ASN A 140 0.14 -6.72 -2.82
C ASN A 140 1.48 -6.07 -3.18
N ALA A 141 1.48 -4.77 -3.51
CA ALA A 141 2.71 -4.05 -3.84
C ALA A 141 3.67 -3.96 -2.63
N CYS A 142 3.15 -4.00 -1.41
CA CYS A 142 3.96 -3.98 -0.19
C CYS A 142 4.95 -5.15 -0.11
N LYS A 143 4.64 -6.30 -0.73
CA LYS A 143 5.54 -7.46 -0.80
C LYS A 143 6.85 -7.16 -1.54
N GLY A 144 6.80 -6.27 -2.53
CA GLY A 144 7.96 -5.91 -3.35
C GLY A 144 8.83 -4.80 -2.75
N LEU A 145 8.42 -4.22 -1.62
CA LEU A 145 9.26 -3.29 -0.87
C LEU A 145 10.29 -4.13 -0.13
N ILE A 146 11.55 -4.07 -0.52
CA ILE A 146 12.61 -4.84 0.13
C ILE A 146 13.37 -3.88 1.04
N ALA A 147 13.22 -4.05 2.35
CA ALA A 147 14.02 -3.34 3.32
C ALA A 147 15.32 -4.09 3.62
N ASP A 148 16.42 -3.35 3.72
CA ASP A 148 17.71 -3.95 4.03
C ASP A 148 17.83 -4.25 5.53
N GLY A 149 17.66 -5.52 5.87
CA GLY A 149 18.15 -6.09 7.12
C GLY A 149 17.32 -5.77 8.40
N PRO A 150 17.76 -6.35 9.52
CA PRO A 150 17.00 -6.48 10.77
C PRO A 150 16.83 -5.17 11.58
N THR A 151 17.39 -4.06 11.11
CA THR A 151 17.33 -2.74 11.75
C THR A 151 16.52 -1.72 10.95
N SER A 152 15.78 -2.16 9.94
CA SER A 152 14.91 -1.30 9.17
C SER A 152 13.68 -0.87 9.98
N GLY A 153 13.47 0.44 10.08
CA GLY A 153 12.30 1.05 10.73
C GLY A 153 11.24 1.49 9.72
N ILE A 154 10.06 1.91 10.23
CA ILE A 154 8.94 2.40 9.40
C ILE A 154 9.37 3.53 8.46
N GLN A 155 10.29 4.41 8.89
CA GLN A 155 10.82 5.48 8.05
C GLN A 155 11.56 4.95 6.81
N GLN A 156 12.39 3.91 6.96
CA GLN A 156 13.07 3.29 5.83
C GLN A 156 12.07 2.60 4.89
N LEU A 157 11.03 1.94 5.43
CA LEU A 157 9.94 1.38 4.63
C LEU A 157 9.23 2.46 3.80
N CYS A 158 8.95 3.62 4.40
CA CYS A 158 8.38 4.76 3.68
C CYS A 158 9.32 5.29 2.58
N SER A 159 10.62 5.38 2.86
CA SER A 159 11.61 5.75 1.84
C SER A 159 11.65 4.76 0.68
N LEU A 160 11.55 3.45 0.94
CA LEU A 160 11.50 2.42 -0.11
C LEU A 160 10.21 2.51 -0.93
N ALA A 161 9.08 2.78 -0.28
CA ALA A 161 7.81 3.02 -0.97
C ALA A 161 7.87 4.25 -1.88
N GLN A 162 8.51 5.33 -1.41
CA GLN A 162 8.79 6.52 -2.22
C GLN A 162 9.71 6.19 -3.40
N MET A 163 10.80 5.43 -3.17
CA MET A 163 11.71 5.00 -4.24
C MET A 163 11.01 4.10 -5.27
N ASP A 164 10.13 3.18 -4.88
CA ASP A 164 9.35 2.37 -5.84
C ASP A 164 8.41 3.26 -6.66
N HIS A 165 7.73 4.22 -6.02
CA HIS A 165 6.91 5.22 -6.72
C HIS A 165 7.74 5.99 -7.75
N ASP A 166 8.86 6.59 -7.32
CA ASP A 166 9.71 7.40 -8.18
C ASP A 166 10.33 6.57 -9.30
N ARG A 167 10.76 5.33 -9.03
CA ARG A 167 11.28 4.43 -10.06
C ARG A 167 10.23 4.16 -11.12
N ARG A 168 8.99 3.84 -10.74
CA ARG A 168 7.88 3.61 -11.69
C ARG A 168 7.57 4.86 -12.52
N PHE A 169 7.62 6.02 -11.86
CA PHE A 169 7.45 7.32 -12.51
C PHE A 169 8.53 7.59 -13.57
N HIS A 170 9.82 7.46 -13.23
CA HIS A 170 10.92 7.78 -14.15
C HIS A 170 11.09 6.75 -15.27
N THR A 171 10.97 5.46 -14.94
CA THR A 171 11.18 4.37 -15.91
C THR A 171 9.98 4.14 -16.82
N HIS A 172 8.83 4.76 -16.52
CA HIS A 172 7.55 4.49 -17.17
C HIS A 172 7.23 2.99 -17.24
N ASN A 173 7.71 2.23 -16.26
CA ASN A 173 7.59 0.79 -16.24
C ASN A 173 6.16 0.40 -15.84
N PHE A 174 5.31 0.33 -16.86
CA PHE A 174 3.93 -0.14 -16.81
C PHE A 174 3.79 -1.54 -17.40
N ASP A 175 4.85 -2.35 -17.35
CA ASP A 175 4.81 -3.70 -17.90
C ASP A 175 3.75 -4.57 -17.22
N GLY A 176 3.09 -5.41 -18.02
CA GLY A 176 1.91 -6.18 -17.60
C GLY A 176 0.57 -5.43 -17.70
N TYR A 177 0.55 -4.13 -17.99
CA TYR A 177 -0.69 -3.39 -18.30
C TYR A 177 -0.97 -3.33 -19.80
N SER A 178 -2.25 -3.22 -20.18
CA SER A 178 -2.67 -3.08 -21.57
C SER A 178 -2.14 -1.78 -22.20
N MET A 179 -2.00 -1.76 -23.53
CA MET A 179 -1.51 -0.58 -24.25
C MET A 179 -2.36 0.67 -24.00
N ASP A 180 -3.68 0.52 -23.90
CA ASP A 180 -4.59 1.62 -23.52
C ASP A 180 -4.23 2.22 -22.16
N VAL A 181 -4.02 1.38 -21.15
CA VAL A 181 -3.67 1.82 -19.79
C VAL A 181 -2.31 2.51 -19.79
N LYS A 182 -1.32 1.97 -20.54
CA LYS A 182 -0.02 2.62 -20.72
C LYS A 182 -0.17 4.00 -21.34
N PHE A 183 -0.96 4.12 -22.42
CA PHE A 183 -1.20 5.40 -23.09
C PHE A 183 -1.85 6.43 -22.17
N ARG A 184 -2.89 6.04 -21.42
CA ARG A 184 -3.53 6.92 -20.43
C ARG A 184 -2.57 7.32 -19.31
N ALA A 185 -1.69 6.42 -18.87
CA ALA A 185 -0.64 6.74 -17.90
C ALA A 185 0.39 7.75 -18.45
N TYR A 186 0.82 7.61 -19.70
CA TYR A 186 1.69 8.61 -20.35
C TYR A 186 1.01 9.97 -20.48
N ARG A 187 -0.26 10.01 -20.88
CA ARG A 187 -1.04 11.25 -20.95
C ARG A 187 -1.14 11.90 -19.56
N TRP A 188 -1.43 11.12 -18.53
CA TRP A 188 -1.46 11.59 -17.15
C TRP A 188 -0.12 12.19 -16.71
N LEU A 189 0.98 11.47 -16.96
CA LEU A 189 2.31 11.96 -16.64
C LEU A 189 2.69 13.20 -17.47
N SER A 190 2.03 13.48 -18.59
CA SER A 190 2.25 14.73 -19.34
C SER A 190 1.53 15.94 -18.75
N LEU A 191 0.65 15.75 -17.76
CA LEU A 191 -0.06 16.85 -17.11
C LEU A 191 0.89 17.72 -16.27
N PRO A 192 0.67 19.05 -16.22
CA PRO A 192 1.44 19.92 -15.35
C PRO A 192 1.18 19.58 -13.87
N PRO A 193 2.20 19.62 -13.00
CA PRO A 193 2.00 19.41 -11.57
C PRO A 193 1.12 20.52 -11.00
N ARG A 194 0.19 20.17 -10.11
CA ARG A 194 -0.59 21.13 -9.31
C ARG A 194 0.00 21.22 -7.91
N ILE A 195 0.44 22.41 -7.51
CA ILE A 195 0.93 22.64 -6.16
C ILE A 195 -0.27 22.55 -5.20
N PRO A 196 -0.23 21.67 -4.19
CA PRO A 196 -1.33 21.56 -3.23
C PRO A 196 -1.50 22.87 -2.46
N VAL A 197 -2.74 23.34 -2.36
CA VAL A 197 -3.07 24.46 -1.47
C VAL A 197 -2.77 24.00 -0.04
N HIS A 198 -2.10 24.86 0.73
CA HIS A 198 -1.84 24.56 2.13
C HIS A 198 -3.16 24.48 2.90
N LEU A 199 -3.53 23.27 3.28
CA LEU A 199 -4.43 23.06 4.41
C LEU A 199 -3.69 23.49 5.68
N LEU A 200 -4.39 24.09 6.63
CA LEU A 200 -3.83 24.32 7.96
C LEU A 200 -3.43 22.95 8.54
N ASN A 201 -2.13 22.75 8.77
CA ASN A 201 -1.63 21.57 9.47
C ASN A 201 -2.26 21.57 10.86
N SER A 202 -3.23 20.69 11.11
CA SER A 202 -3.64 20.39 12.46
C SER A 202 -2.70 19.32 12.98
N ASN A 203 -1.89 19.62 13.99
CA ASN A 203 -1.12 18.61 14.76
C ASN A 203 -2.04 17.62 15.53
N ILE A 204 -3.32 17.55 15.17
CA ILE A 204 -4.39 16.82 15.79
C ILE A 204 -4.87 15.82 14.75
N LEU A 205 -5.04 14.56 15.18
CA LEU A 205 -5.62 13.50 14.37
C LEU A 205 -7.04 13.92 13.95
N ASP A 206 -7.30 13.95 12.65
CA ASP A 206 -8.56 14.44 12.07
C ASP A 206 -9.58 13.31 11.83
N TRP A 207 -9.24 12.07 12.19
CA TRP A 207 -10.11 10.91 12.05
C TRP A 207 -10.14 10.07 13.33
N ASP A 208 -11.28 9.43 13.56
CA ASP A 208 -11.49 8.58 14.73
C ASP A 208 -10.88 7.18 14.53
N ASN A 209 -10.02 6.77 15.47
CA ASN A 209 -9.43 5.44 15.49
C ASN A 209 -10.29 4.39 16.24
N HIS A 210 -11.40 4.78 16.87
CA HIS A 210 -12.14 3.95 17.84
C HIS A 210 -12.96 2.80 17.23
N THR A 211 -12.95 2.59 15.91
CA THR A 211 -13.68 1.50 15.24
C THR A 211 -12.82 0.69 14.26
N ASP A 212 -11.87 -0.07 14.79
CA ASP A 212 -10.85 -0.85 14.06
C ASP A 212 -11.35 -1.81 12.98
N ALA A 213 -12.63 -2.23 13.03
CA ALA A 213 -13.15 -3.31 12.18
C ALA A 213 -13.01 -3.04 10.68
N TRP A 214 -13.13 -1.78 10.24
CA TRP A 214 -13.02 -1.44 8.82
C TRP A 214 -11.56 -1.45 8.32
N LEU A 215 -10.61 -1.09 9.18
CA LEU A 215 -9.17 -1.11 8.89
C LEU A 215 -8.67 -2.54 8.66
N VAL A 216 -9.32 -3.52 9.29
CA VAL A 216 -9.01 -4.95 9.20
C VAL A 216 -10.03 -5.75 8.37
N SER A 217 -10.88 -5.09 7.59
CA SER A 217 -11.97 -5.72 6.80
C SER A 217 -11.52 -6.87 5.90
N TRP A 218 -10.23 -6.95 5.57
CA TRP A 218 -9.68 -8.07 4.82
C TRP A 218 -9.53 -9.38 5.59
N GLN A 219 -9.52 -9.35 6.93
CA GLN A 219 -9.46 -10.57 7.75
C GLN A 219 -10.74 -11.41 7.66
N SER A 220 -11.85 -10.80 7.24
CA SER A 220 -13.10 -11.51 6.95
C SER A 220 -13.00 -12.41 5.71
N SER A 221 -11.94 -12.28 4.91
CA SER A 221 -11.63 -13.20 3.80
C SER A 221 -10.89 -14.43 4.36
N SER A 222 -11.24 -15.63 3.91
CA SER A 222 -10.61 -16.88 4.34
C SER A 222 -9.09 -16.80 4.27
N LEU A 223 -8.44 -16.67 5.44
CA LEU A 223 -6.99 -16.73 5.55
C LEU A 223 -6.53 -18.16 5.22
N PRO A 224 -5.34 -18.33 4.62
CA PRO A 224 -4.81 -19.66 4.33
C PRO A 224 -4.72 -20.52 5.60
N SER A 225 -4.98 -21.82 5.45
CA SER A 225 -4.93 -22.81 6.53
C SER A 225 -3.63 -22.77 7.34
N ASP A 226 -3.67 -23.36 8.53
CA ASP A 226 -2.63 -23.38 9.58
C ASP A 226 -1.38 -24.21 9.20
N LEU A 227 -0.74 -23.84 8.08
CA LEU A 227 0.49 -24.44 7.58
C LEU A 227 1.72 -23.76 8.20
N PRO A 228 2.87 -24.46 8.31
CA PRO A 228 4.12 -23.86 8.81
C PRO A 228 4.44 -22.54 8.10
N ARG A 229 4.67 -21.50 8.90
CA ARG A 229 4.90 -20.12 8.41
C ARG A 229 6.38 -19.85 8.26
N TYR A 230 6.73 -19.11 7.21
CA TYR A 230 8.07 -18.60 6.97
C TYR A 230 8.01 -17.09 6.83
N PHE A 231 8.86 -16.40 7.60
CA PHE A 231 8.96 -14.94 7.63
C PHE A 231 10.25 -14.50 6.96
N HIS A 232 10.18 -13.38 6.24
CA HIS A 232 11.32 -12.84 5.51
C HIS A 232 11.65 -11.42 5.98
N THR A 233 12.94 -11.15 6.13
CA THR A 233 13.47 -9.79 6.34
C THR A 233 13.84 -9.10 5.03
N ASN A 234 13.80 -9.83 3.91
CA ASN A 234 13.92 -9.32 2.55
C ASN A 234 12.63 -9.66 1.78
N GLY A 235 11.97 -8.69 1.14
CA GLY A 235 10.67 -8.88 0.45
C GLY A 235 10.65 -9.85 -0.75
N SER A 236 11.64 -10.73 -0.92
CA SER A 236 11.67 -11.74 -1.98
C SER A 236 10.81 -12.96 -1.62
N SER A 237 9.50 -12.87 -1.86
CA SER A 237 8.63 -14.06 -1.92
C SER A 237 8.72 -14.70 -3.32
N ARG A 238 9.83 -15.39 -3.64
CA ARG A 238 9.89 -16.29 -4.81
C ARG A 238 9.46 -17.69 -4.38
N GLY A 239 8.15 -17.93 -4.36
CA GLY A 239 7.60 -19.29 -4.46
C GLY A 239 7.63 -19.75 -5.93
N PRO A 240 7.73 -21.06 -6.21
CA PRO A 240 7.86 -21.56 -7.57
C PRO A 240 6.62 -21.24 -8.42
N LEU A 241 6.87 -20.78 -9.65
CA LEU A 241 5.88 -20.64 -10.70
C LEU A 241 5.41 -22.03 -11.13
N GLY A 242 4.16 -22.39 -10.84
CA GLY A 242 3.62 -23.64 -11.37
C GLY A 242 2.17 -23.90 -10.97
N LYS A 243 1.25 -23.64 -11.91
CA LYS A 243 -0.06 -24.32 -11.91
C LYS A 243 0.20 -25.82 -12.08
N ARG A 244 -0.20 -26.65 -11.11
CA ARG A 244 -0.74 -28.01 -11.30
C ARG A 244 -1.28 -28.56 -9.98
N LYS A 245 -2.51 -29.07 -10.01
CA LYS A 245 -3.07 -29.99 -9.02
C LYS A 245 -2.08 -31.13 -8.80
N ILE A 246 -1.60 -31.34 -7.57
CA ILE A 246 -1.06 -32.63 -7.14
C ILE A 246 -1.52 -32.88 -5.70
N SER A 247 -2.11 -34.05 -5.54
CA SER A 247 -2.62 -34.71 -4.35
C SER A 247 -1.62 -34.82 -3.20
N TYR A 248 -2.16 -34.96 -1.99
CA TYR A 248 -1.51 -35.42 -0.76
C TYR A 248 -0.32 -36.37 -1.00
N ALA A 249 0.90 -35.95 -0.62
CA ALA A 249 1.95 -36.76 0.02
C ALA A 249 3.20 -35.91 0.31
N LYS A 250 3.78 -36.10 1.50
CA LYS A 250 5.14 -35.65 1.89
C LYS A 250 6.17 -36.11 0.83
N THR A 251 7.19 -35.31 0.52
CA THR A 251 8.54 -35.31 1.15
C THR A 251 9.61 -34.66 0.24
N VAL A 252 10.67 -34.14 0.88
CA VAL A 252 12.07 -33.97 0.47
C VAL A 252 12.44 -32.90 -0.56
N PHE A 253 13.31 -31.99 -0.09
CA PHE A 253 14.11 -31.01 -0.83
C PHE A 253 15.02 -31.67 -1.87
N CYS A 254 15.08 -31.12 -3.08
CA CYS A 254 16.29 -31.07 -3.88
C CYS A 254 16.22 -29.88 -4.84
N THR A 255 17.19 -28.99 -4.77
CA THR A 255 17.67 -28.29 -5.96
C THR A 255 19.19 -28.30 -5.92
N ASP A 256 19.76 -29.11 -6.82
CA ASP A 256 21.14 -29.05 -7.25
C ASP A 256 21.42 -27.70 -7.91
N ASN A 257 22.24 -26.88 -7.28
CA ASN A 257 23.45 -26.31 -7.87
C ASN A 257 24.12 -25.37 -6.85
N TYR A 258 25.03 -26.01 -6.11
CA TYR A 258 26.15 -25.53 -5.33
C TYR A 258 25.98 -24.44 -4.24
N PRO A 259 26.69 -24.64 -3.11
CA PRO A 259 26.36 -24.08 -1.83
C PRO A 259 27.18 -22.83 -1.55
N LEU A 260 26.51 -21.71 -1.31
CA LEU A 260 27.04 -20.69 -0.42
C LEU A 260 26.21 -20.75 0.87
N SER A 261 26.65 -21.67 1.72
CA SER A 261 26.39 -21.63 3.14
C SER A 261 26.90 -20.30 3.72
N VAL A 262 26.17 -19.82 4.73
CA VAL A 262 26.47 -18.68 5.61
C VAL A 262 26.13 -17.29 5.04
N MET A 263 24.85 -16.88 5.18
CA MET A 263 24.42 -15.67 5.90
C MET A 263 22.95 -15.31 5.57
N ARG A 264 22.15 -15.09 6.63
CA ARG A 264 20.78 -14.52 6.68
C ARG A 264 19.57 -15.44 6.44
N GLY A 265 19.52 -16.50 7.25
CA GLY A 265 18.39 -16.84 8.14
C GLY A 265 16.96 -16.87 7.58
N ILE A 266 16.52 -18.06 7.16
CA ILE A 266 15.16 -18.53 7.40
C ILE A 266 15.12 -18.92 8.87
N TYR A 267 14.35 -18.21 9.71
CA TYR A 267 14.24 -18.51 11.14
C TYR A 267 12.96 -19.30 11.43
N PRO A 268 13.04 -20.52 11.96
CA PRO A 268 11.93 -21.05 12.73
C PRO A 268 11.84 -20.26 14.04
N VAL A 269 10.68 -19.68 14.33
CA VAL A 269 10.36 -19.16 15.67
C VAL A 269 9.92 -20.37 16.50
N PRO A 270 10.64 -20.75 17.58
CA PRO A 270 10.17 -21.80 18.48
C PRO A 270 8.92 -21.32 19.22
N VAL A 271 7.94 -22.21 19.36
CA VAL A 271 6.76 -22.08 20.21
C VAL A 271 7.17 -21.93 21.67
#